data_AF-W6MBA3-F1
#
_entry.id   AF-W6MBA3-F1
#
_cell.length_a   1.000
_cell.length_b   1.000
_cell.length_c   1.000
_cell.angle_alpha   90.00
_cell.angle_beta   90.00
_cell.angle_gamma   90.00
#
_symmetry.space_group_name_H-M   'P 1'
#
loop_
_entity.id
_entity.type
_entity.pdbx_description
1 polymer ?
#
loop_
_entity_poly.entity_id
_entity_poly.type
_entity_poly.pdbx_seq_one_letter_code
_entity_poly.pdbx_strand_id
1 'polypeptide(L)'
;MLPDYRNRGLGKRFFEEREAHVRDLARFDTVCFCAVERPTDHPRRPAGYQPLDTFWHRRGFVQHPELRTTFSWQDRDETAESAKPMVFWLKPLG
;
A
#
# COMPACT_ATOMS: atom_id res chain seq x y z
N MET A 1 -10.76 6.80 -4.39
CA MET A 1 -11.91 5.96 -4.80
C MET A 1 -13.12 6.85 -4.97
N LEU A 2 -13.86 6.66 -6.06
CA LEU A 2 -15.19 7.25 -6.22
C LEU A 2 -16.08 6.82 -5.04
N PRO A 3 -16.90 7.73 -4.48
CA PRO A 3 -17.73 7.44 -3.30
C PRO A 3 -18.54 6.14 -3.43
N ASP A 4 -19.07 5.88 -4.63
CA ASP A 4 -19.96 4.75 -4.91
C ASP A 4 -19.32 3.36 -4.71
N TYR A 5 -17.99 3.28 -4.71
CA TYR A 5 -17.24 2.03 -4.59
C TYR A 5 -16.72 1.79 -3.17
N ARG A 6 -16.94 2.72 -2.24
CA ARG A 6 -16.56 2.56 -0.83
C ARG A 6 -17.42 1.49 -0.16
N ASN A 7 -16.88 0.85 0.89
CA ASN A 7 -17.57 -0.13 1.75
C ASN A 7 -18.11 -1.39 1.04
N ARG A 8 -17.68 -1.67 -0.19
CA ARG A 8 -18.08 -2.87 -0.94
C ARG A 8 -17.11 -4.06 -0.81
N GLY A 9 -16.17 -4.00 0.13
CA GLY A 9 -15.15 -5.06 0.29
C GLY A 9 -14.15 -5.18 -0.88
N LEU A 10 -14.19 -4.28 -1.86
CA LEU A 10 -13.33 -4.34 -3.06
C LEU A 10 -11.84 -4.33 -2.73
N GLY A 11 -11.44 -3.54 -1.73
CA GLY A 11 -10.05 -3.54 -1.25
C GLY A 11 -9.64 -4.89 -0.66
N LYS A 12 -10.54 -5.62 0.01
CA LYS A 12 -10.24 -6.97 0.50
C LYS A 12 -10.11 -7.94 -0.67
N ARG A 13 -11.09 -7.96 -1.58
CA ARG A 13 -11.10 -8.87 -2.74
C ARG A 13 -9.89 -8.68 -3.63
N PHE A 14 -9.50 -7.43 -3.90
CA PHE A 14 -8.32 -7.12 -4.70
C PHE A 14 -7.03 -7.78 -4.18
N PHE A 15 -6.83 -7.79 -2.86
CA PHE A 15 -5.64 -8.42 -2.26
C PHE A 15 -5.74 -9.94 -2.28
N GLU A 16 -6.93 -10.50 -2.01
CA GLU A 16 -7.16 -11.94 -2.06
C GLU A 16 -6.87 -12.51 -3.44
N GLU A 17 -7.33 -11.85 -4.50
CA GLU A 17 -7.10 -12.27 -5.89
C GLU A 17 -5.61 -12.23 -6.26
N ARG A 18 -4.88 -11.19 -5.82
CA ARG A 18 -3.45 -11.09 -6.05
C ARG A 18 -2.68 -12.21 -5.37
N GLU A 19 -3.00 -12.49 -4.11
CA GLU A 19 -2.34 -13.57 -3.38
C GLU A 19 -2.69 -14.94 -3.97
N ALA A 20 -3.95 -15.18 -4.35
CA ALA A 20 -4.38 -16.41 -5.00
C ALA A 20 -3.63 -16.65 -6.31
N HIS A 21 -3.51 -15.61 -7.15
CA HIS A 21 -2.76 -15.69 -8.39
C HIS A 21 -1.27 -16.04 -8.16
N VAL A 22 -0.62 -15.41 -7.18
CA VAL A 22 0.79 -15.70 -6.90
C VAL A 22 0.98 -17.12 -6.37
N ARG A 23 0.05 -17.62 -5.53
CA ARG A 23 0.07 -19.00 -5.04
C ARG A 23 -0.12 -20.01 -6.17
N ASP A 24 -1.02 -19.74 -7.11
CA ASP A 24 -1.27 -20.60 -8.28
C ASP A 24 -0.02 -20.76 -9.16
N LEU A 25 0.83 -19.74 -9.22
CA LEU A 25 2.11 -19.81 -9.94
C LEU A 25 3.16 -20.70 -9.26
N ALA A 26 2.98 -21.05 -7.98
CA ALA A 26 3.79 -22.01 -7.21
C ALA A 26 5.32 -21.85 -7.33
N ARG A 27 5.80 -20.62 -7.52
CA ARG A 27 7.24 -20.32 -7.78
C ARG A 27 7.76 -19.11 -7.00
N PHE A 28 6.98 -18.60 -6.07
CA PHE A 28 7.31 -17.43 -5.29
C PHE A 28 7.15 -17.74 -3.80
N ASP A 29 8.16 -17.38 -3.01
CA ASP A 29 8.16 -17.60 -1.56
C ASP A 29 7.64 -16.39 -0.80
N THR A 30 7.49 -15.24 -1.47
CA THR A 30 7.17 -13.96 -0.83
C THR A 30 6.37 -13.07 -1.77
N VAL A 31 5.38 -12.38 -1.21
CA VAL A 31 4.69 -11.26 -1.87
C VAL A 31 5.12 -9.94 -1.23
N CYS A 32 5.12 -8.90 -2.05
CA CYS A 32 5.60 -7.59 -1.68
C CYS A 32 4.63 -6.49 -2.09
N PHE A 33 4.46 -5.50 -1.21
CA PHE A 33 3.87 -4.21 -1.55
C PHE A 33 4.83 -3.08 -1.24
N CYS A 34 4.94 -2.12 -2.14
CA CYS A 34 5.63 -0.86 -1.92
C CYS A 34 4.59 0.25 -1.89
N ALA A 35 4.53 1.04 -0.82
CA ALA A 35 3.59 2.15 -0.72
C ALA A 35 4.25 3.44 -0.26
N VAL A 36 3.62 4.52 -0.69
CA VAL A 36 3.94 5.90 -0.34
C VAL A 36 3.79 6.10 1.15
N GLU A 37 4.83 6.64 1.78
CA GLU A 37 4.80 7.08 3.16
C GLU A 37 4.43 8.57 3.20
N ARG A 38 3.21 8.88 3.65
CA ARG A 38 2.76 10.27 3.84
C ARG A 38 2.93 10.67 5.31
N PRO A 39 3.43 11.89 5.59
CA PRO A 39 3.45 12.45 6.93
C PRO A 39 2.08 12.40 7.60
N THR A 40 2.05 12.21 8.92
CA THR A 40 0.80 12.09 9.67
C THR A 40 -0.02 13.39 9.68
N ASP A 41 0.66 14.51 9.54
CA ASP A 41 0.16 15.89 9.47
C ASP A 41 -0.06 16.40 8.03
N HIS A 42 -0.03 15.50 7.03
CA HIS A 42 -0.20 15.89 5.63
C HIS A 42 -1.47 16.73 5.42
N PRO A 43 -1.41 17.91 4.77
CA PRO A 43 -2.51 18.88 4.73
C PRO A 43 -3.79 18.34 4.07
N ARG A 44 -3.65 17.42 3.12
CA ARG A 44 -4.77 16.71 2.46
C ARG A 44 -5.25 15.44 3.16
N ARG A 45 -4.79 15.15 4.39
CA ARG A 45 -5.23 13.96 5.13
C ARG A 45 -6.74 14.09 5.45
N PRO A 46 -7.60 13.17 4.95
CA PRO A 46 -9.02 13.25 5.22
C PRO A 46 -9.34 13.08 6.72
N ALA A 47 -10.39 13.74 7.20
CA ALA A 47 -10.94 13.50 8.52
C ALA A 47 -11.33 12.01 8.66
N GLY A 48 -10.93 11.38 9.76
CA GLY A 48 -11.18 9.96 10.00
C GLY A 48 -10.33 8.98 9.16
N TYR A 49 -9.25 9.45 8.50
CA TYR A 49 -8.34 8.59 7.76
C TYR A 49 -7.76 7.47 8.63
N GLN A 50 -8.02 6.22 8.23
CA GLN A 50 -7.45 5.02 8.83
C GLN A 50 -6.22 4.59 8.03
N PRO A 51 -5.02 4.53 8.64
CA PRO A 51 -3.83 4.02 7.99
C PRO A 51 -4.01 2.58 7.49
N LEU A 52 -3.33 2.24 6.40
CA LEU A 52 -3.37 0.88 5.83
C LEU A 52 -2.55 -0.11 6.66
N ASP A 53 -1.73 0.36 7.59
CA ASP A 53 -0.84 -0.41 8.44
C ASP A 53 -1.61 -1.54 9.12
N THR A 54 -2.70 -1.24 9.83
CA THR A 54 -3.53 -2.27 10.49
C THR A 54 -4.14 -3.24 9.48
N PHE A 55 -4.52 -2.77 8.29
CA PHE A 55 -5.09 -3.59 7.23
C PHE A 55 -4.06 -4.58 6.66
N TRP A 56 -2.79 -4.18 6.58
CA TRP A 56 -1.66 -4.99 6.12
C TRP A 56 -1.17 -6.00 7.16
N HIS A 57 -1.00 -5.57 8.41
CA HIS A 57 -0.64 -6.47 9.51
C HIS A 57 -1.66 -7.61 9.66
N ARG A 58 -2.97 -7.31 9.57
CA ARG A 58 -4.04 -8.33 9.61
C ARG A 58 -3.98 -9.37 8.48
N ARG A 59 -3.20 -9.10 7.43
CA ARG A 59 -2.98 -10.02 6.30
C ARG A 59 -1.63 -10.72 6.37
N GLY A 60 -0.81 -10.47 7.39
CA GLY A 60 0.51 -11.07 7.54
C GLY A 60 1.63 -10.33 6.80
N PHE A 61 1.37 -9.10 6.33
CA PHE A 61 2.43 -8.24 5.84
C PHE A 61 3.15 -7.56 7.01
N VAL A 62 4.47 -7.53 6.92
CA VAL A 62 5.36 -6.85 7.86
C VAL A 62 6.05 -5.70 7.13
N GLN A 63 6.06 -4.53 7.75
CA GLN A 63 6.81 -3.38 7.23
C GLN A 63 8.30 -3.63 7.41
N HIS A 64 9.08 -3.27 6.39
CA HIS A 64 10.55 -3.29 6.42
C HIS A 64 11.07 -1.86 6.28
N PRO A 65 11.22 -1.09 7.39
CA PRO A 65 11.66 0.30 7.35
C PRO A 65 13.04 0.51 6.73
N GLU A 66 13.88 -0.53 6.72
CA GLU A 66 15.19 -0.57 6.07
C GLU A 66 15.09 -0.65 4.54
N LEU A 67 13.97 -1.17 4.01
CA LEU A 67 13.69 -1.24 2.58
C LEU A 67 12.88 -0.02 2.19
N ARG A 68 13.56 1.00 1.65
CA ARG A 68 12.97 2.27 1.24
C ARG A 68 13.38 2.62 -0.19
N THR A 69 12.49 3.34 -0.86
CA THR A 69 12.79 3.92 -2.18
C THR A 69 12.05 5.25 -2.32
N THR A 70 12.22 5.88 -3.46
CA THR A 70 11.43 7.04 -3.85
C THR A 70 10.82 6.83 -5.23
N PHE A 71 9.65 7.39 -5.44
CA PHE A 71 9.05 7.52 -6.76
C PHE A 71 8.69 8.98 -6.98
N SER A 72 9.09 9.56 -8.11
CA SER A 72 8.90 10.99 -8.39
C SER A 72 7.60 11.21 -9.16
N TRP A 73 6.81 12.17 -8.71
CA TRP A 73 5.69 12.73 -9.47
C TRP A 73 5.34 14.12 -8.93
N GLN A 74 4.59 14.90 -9.72
CA GLN A 74 4.02 16.16 -9.29
C GLN A 74 2.68 15.92 -8.56
N ASP A 75 2.61 16.18 -7.25
CA ASP A 75 1.35 16.14 -6.51
C ASP A 75 0.51 17.41 -6.81
N ARG A 76 -0.79 17.40 -6.53
CA ARG A 76 -1.69 18.50 -6.97
C ARG A 76 -1.49 19.81 -6.20
N ASP A 77 -0.56 19.87 -5.25
CA ASP A 77 -0.18 21.09 -4.50
C ASP A 77 1.23 21.57 -4.89
N GLU A 78 1.87 20.92 -5.87
CA GLU A 78 3.25 21.19 -6.23
C GLU A 78 3.36 21.82 -7.61
N THR A 79 4.35 22.69 -7.78
CA THR A 79 4.66 23.35 -9.06
C THR A 79 5.62 22.55 -9.93
N ALA A 80 6.23 21.49 -9.39
CA ALA A 80 7.16 20.60 -10.08
C ALA A 80 7.10 19.19 -9.47
N GLU A 81 7.71 18.21 -10.12
CA GLU A 81 7.87 16.87 -9.56
C GLU A 81 8.71 16.88 -8.29
N SER A 82 8.35 16.04 -7.32
CA SER A 82 9.20 15.77 -6.16
C SER A 82 9.23 14.29 -5.83
N ALA A 83 10.34 13.86 -5.23
CA ALA A 83 10.53 12.48 -4.81
C ALA A 83 9.65 12.15 -3.62
N LYS A 84 8.90 11.05 -3.70
CA LYS A 84 7.98 10.62 -2.65
C LYS A 84 8.51 9.36 -1.99
N PRO A 85 8.76 9.37 -0.67
CA PRO A 85 9.28 8.20 0.01
C PRO A 85 8.27 7.06 -0.05
N MET A 86 8.79 5.86 -0.27
CA MET A 86 8.03 4.62 -0.24
C MET A 86 8.75 3.60 0.65
N VAL A 87 7.96 2.74 1.27
CA VAL A 87 8.43 1.66 2.14
C VAL A 87 7.87 0.33 1.69
N PHE A 88 8.67 -0.72 1.81
CA PHE A 88 8.30 -2.06 1.40
C PHE A 88 7.68 -2.86 2.55
N TRP A 89 6.70 -3.68 2.19
CA TRP A 89 5.97 -4.57 3.07
C TRP A 89 6.02 -5.97 2.49
N LEU A 90 6.47 -6.94 3.27
CA LEU A 90 6.71 -8.31 2.82
C LEU A 90 5.82 -9.28 3.59
N LYS A 91 5.40 -10.34 2.89
CA LYS A 91 4.67 -11.47 3.47
C LYS A 91 5.19 -12.77 2.84
N PRO A 92 5.75 -13.70 3.63
CA PRO A 92 6.06 -15.05 3.17
C PRO A 92 4.78 -15.77 2.72
N LEU A 93 4.85 -16.57 1.67
CA LEU A 93 3.67 -17.21 1.09
C LEU A 93 3.25 -18.52 1.76
N GLY A 94 4.18 -19.20 2.44
CA GLY A 94 3.93 -20.39 3.26
C GLY A 94 3.58 -21.64 2.48
#